data_AF-A0A6B1FJC9-F1
#
_entry.id   AF-A0A6B1FJC9-F1
#
_cell.length_a   1.000
_cell.length_b   1.000
_cell.length_c   1.000
_cell.angle_alpha   90.00
_cell.angle_beta   90.00
_cell.angle_gamma   90.00
#
_symmetry.space_group_name_H-M   'P 1'
#
loop_
_entity.id
_entity.type
_entity.pdbx_description
1 polymer ?
#
loop_
_entity_poly.entity_id
_entity_poly.type
_entity_poly.pdbx_seq_one_letter_code
_entity_poly.pdbx_strand_id
1 'polypeptide(L)'
;MIMFAYYLQGVAAYCMYMTHKFLADSMVGDVARNMRMLGHDTEYYPHMTQYDTLQYATTTGRIILTKNQRLLKKGVCTIYATTTHGIMKKIVDTFGIATDIVVSKSRCSICNGEQRDMDGTRRQCILCGKIYWDGTHIEHMRQIAKTWWQSSRV
;
A
#
# COMPACT_ATOMS: atom_id res chain seq x y z
N MET A 1 -12.61 -22.48 21.77
CA MET A 1 -12.98 -21.99 20.42
C MET A 1 -13.41 -20.51 20.38
N ILE A 2 -13.75 -19.89 21.52
CA ILE A 2 -14.17 -18.48 21.58
C ILE A 2 -12.96 -17.50 21.53
N MET A 3 -11.81 -17.84 22.13
CA MET A 3 -10.58 -17.00 22.12
C MET A 3 -9.99 -16.74 20.72
N PHE A 4 -10.18 -17.65 19.76
CA PHE A 4 -9.62 -17.50 18.40
C PHE A 4 -10.42 -16.48 17.57
N ALA A 5 -11.73 -16.38 17.81
CA ALA A 5 -12.60 -15.39 17.19
C ALA A 5 -12.32 -13.97 17.72
N TYR A 6 -12.04 -13.82 19.02
CA TYR A 6 -11.64 -12.53 19.60
C TYR A 6 -10.23 -12.10 19.18
N TYR A 7 -9.30 -13.03 18.95
CA TYR A 7 -7.98 -12.69 18.40
C TYR A 7 -8.06 -12.18 16.96
N LEU A 8 -8.89 -12.81 16.12
CA LEU A 8 -9.14 -12.36 14.75
C LEU A 8 -9.92 -11.02 14.72
N GLN A 9 -10.89 -10.81 15.61
CA GLN A 9 -11.58 -9.54 15.76
C GLN A 9 -10.64 -8.44 16.30
N GLY A 10 -9.74 -8.78 17.23
CA GLY A 10 -8.76 -7.84 17.79
C GLY A 10 -7.69 -7.40 16.79
N VAL A 11 -7.13 -8.31 15.99
CA VAL A 11 -6.11 -7.97 14.97
C VAL A 11 -6.74 -7.27 13.77
N ALA A 12 -7.95 -7.67 13.34
CA ALA A 12 -8.68 -6.98 12.28
C ALA A 12 -9.13 -5.57 12.71
N ALA A 13 -9.67 -5.41 13.93
CA ALA A 13 -10.01 -4.10 14.47
C ALA A 13 -8.76 -3.24 14.71
N TYR A 14 -7.67 -3.80 15.24
CA TYR A 14 -6.42 -3.07 15.44
C TYR A 14 -5.76 -2.66 14.11
N CYS A 15 -5.83 -3.51 13.07
CA CYS A 15 -5.48 -3.10 11.71
C CYS A 15 -6.38 -1.94 11.26
N MET A 16 -7.70 -2.11 11.31
CA MET A 16 -8.67 -1.08 10.89
C MET A 16 -8.47 0.28 11.57
N TYR A 17 -8.00 0.32 12.83
CA TYR A 17 -7.79 1.53 13.62
C TYR A 17 -6.36 2.12 13.54
N MET A 18 -5.42 1.43 12.92
CA MET A 18 -4.05 1.93 12.70
C MET A 18 -3.92 2.51 11.29
N THR A 19 -3.18 3.61 11.14
CA THR A 19 -2.73 4.05 9.81
C THR A 19 -1.92 2.92 9.17
N HIS A 20 -2.56 2.12 8.31
CA HIS A 20 -1.99 0.92 7.73
C HIS A 20 -0.68 1.22 6.99
N LYS A 21 0.39 0.52 7.40
CA LYS A 21 1.69 0.53 6.74
C LYS A 21 1.88 -0.76 5.96
N PHE A 22 2.45 -0.65 4.78
CA PHE A 22 2.57 -1.78 3.85
C PHE A 22 4.02 -2.08 3.51
N LEU A 23 4.28 -3.34 3.18
CA LEU A 23 5.53 -3.84 2.63
C LEU A 23 5.22 -4.58 1.32
N ALA A 24 5.61 -4.00 0.20
CA ALA A 24 5.54 -4.65 -1.09
C ALA A 24 6.73 -5.58 -1.28
N ASP A 25 6.46 -6.84 -1.63
CA ASP A 25 7.50 -7.77 -2.05
C ASP A 25 8.16 -7.35 -3.38
N SER A 26 9.25 -8.01 -3.75
CA SER A 26 10.02 -7.72 -4.96
C SER A 26 9.25 -7.89 -6.28
N MET A 27 8.08 -8.54 -6.28
CA MET A 27 7.25 -8.80 -7.46
C MET A 27 6.15 -7.76 -7.67
N VAL A 28 5.94 -6.86 -6.72
CA VAL A 28 4.80 -5.92 -6.71
C VAL A 28 5.22 -4.46 -6.50
N GLY A 29 6.35 -4.06 -7.08
CA GLY A 29 6.82 -2.67 -7.06
C GLY A 29 5.83 -1.67 -7.70
N ASP A 30 4.95 -2.13 -8.59
CA ASP A 30 3.83 -1.36 -9.13
C ASP A 30 2.72 -1.12 -8.10
N VAL A 31 2.37 -2.13 -7.29
CA VAL A 31 1.48 -1.96 -6.12
C VAL A 31 2.09 -0.94 -5.16
N ALA A 32 3.39 -1.03 -4.87
CA ALA A 32 4.07 -0.07 -4.01
C ALA A 32 3.94 1.37 -4.51
N ARG A 33 4.20 1.55 -5.81
CA ARG A 33 4.04 2.85 -6.49
C ARG A 33 2.63 3.39 -6.35
N ASN A 34 1.62 2.57 -6.63
CA ASN A 34 0.22 2.97 -6.59
C ASN A 34 -0.22 3.36 -5.18
N MET A 35 0.13 2.57 -4.18
CA MET A 35 -0.18 2.85 -2.78
C MET A 35 0.47 4.15 -2.29
N ARG A 36 1.72 4.43 -2.68
CA ARG A 36 2.39 5.70 -2.38
C ARG A 36 1.70 6.89 -3.02
N MET A 37 1.22 6.74 -4.26
CA MET A 37 0.47 7.78 -4.95
C MET A 37 -0.87 8.08 -4.27
N LEU A 38 -1.52 7.05 -3.70
CA LEU A 38 -2.70 7.20 -2.83
C LEU A 38 -2.38 7.78 -1.44
N GLY A 39 -1.10 8.01 -1.12
CA GLY A 39 -0.67 8.61 0.15
C GLY A 39 -0.33 7.61 1.25
N HIS A 40 -0.35 6.30 0.98
CA HIS A 40 -0.09 5.27 1.98
C HIS A 40 1.39 4.91 2.08
N ASP A 41 1.88 4.82 3.33
CA ASP A 41 3.23 4.36 3.64
C ASP A 41 3.43 2.92 3.16
N THR A 42 4.16 2.77 2.06
CA THR A 42 4.42 1.47 1.43
C THR A 42 5.89 1.33 1.10
N GLU A 43 6.60 0.52 1.86
CA GLU A 43 8.00 0.21 1.58
C GLU A 43 8.11 -0.87 0.50
N TYR A 44 9.23 -0.85 -0.22
CA TYR A 44 9.52 -1.81 -1.29
C TYR A 44 11.02 -2.00 -1.37
N TYR A 45 11.46 -3.24 -1.27
CA TYR A 45 12.86 -3.62 -1.35
C TYR A 45 13.01 -4.77 -2.36
N PRO A 46 13.57 -4.52 -3.55
CA PRO A 46 13.58 -5.49 -4.66
C PRO A 46 14.44 -6.73 -4.40
N HIS A 47 15.33 -6.70 -3.40
CA HIS A 47 16.33 -7.75 -3.16
C HIS A 47 16.13 -8.53 -1.84
N MET A 48 15.01 -8.33 -1.14
CA MET A 48 14.73 -9.08 0.08
C MET A 48 14.38 -10.54 -0.22
N THR A 49 14.89 -11.47 0.60
CA THR A 49 14.46 -12.87 0.55
C THR A 49 13.07 -13.04 1.16
N GLN A 50 12.48 -14.24 0.99
CA GLN A 50 11.21 -14.58 1.65
C GLN A 50 11.33 -14.49 3.18
N TYR A 51 12.46 -14.96 3.73
CA TYR A 51 12.72 -14.91 5.17
C TYR A 51 12.82 -13.46 5.65
N ASP A 52 13.63 -12.64 4.97
CA ASP A 52 13.81 -11.23 5.34
C ASP A 52 12.48 -10.47 5.27
N THR A 53 11.66 -10.74 4.26
CA THR A 53 10.35 -10.09 4.07
C THR A 53 9.42 -10.38 5.24
N LEU A 54 9.33 -11.66 5.66
CA LEU A 54 8.50 -12.08 6.79
C LEU A 54 9.02 -11.50 8.11
N GLN A 55 10.33 -11.56 8.33
CA GLN A 55 10.98 -11.03 9.52
C GLN A 55 10.72 -9.53 9.63
N TYR A 56 10.98 -8.79 8.56
CA TYR A 56 10.82 -7.33 8.53
C TYR A 56 9.36 -6.90 8.72
N ALA A 57 8.41 -7.56 8.05
CA ALA A 57 7.00 -7.26 8.23
C ALA A 57 6.54 -7.49 9.68
N THR A 58 7.03 -8.56 10.31
CA THR A 58 6.71 -8.89 11.70
C THR A 58 7.29 -7.86 12.67
N THR A 59 8.56 -7.46 12.49
CA THR A 59 9.23 -6.52 13.40
C THR A 59 8.72 -5.08 13.25
N THR A 60 8.27 -4.70 12.05
CA THR A 60 7.78 -3.34 11.76
C THR A 60 6.25 -3.21 11.82
N GLY A 61 5.52 -4.32 11.98
CA GLY A 61 4.06 -4.35 11.95
C GLY A 61 3.46 -3.99 10.59
N ARG A 62 4.19 -4.21 9.48
CA ARG A 62 3.74 -3.90 8.12
C ARG A 62 2.95 -5.05 7.51
N ILE A 63 1.91 -4.72 6.74
CA ILE A 63 1.12 -5.69 5.98
C ILE A 63 1.86 -6.02 4.67
N ILE A 64 2.10 -7.30 4.43
CA ILE A 64 2.78 -7.76 3.20
C ILE A 64 1.81 -7.68 2.01
N LEU A 65 2.27 -7.11 0.91
CA LEU A 65 1.62 -7.14 -0.40
C LEU A 65 2.43 -8.04 -1.32
N THR A 66 1.81 -9.07 -1.91
CA THR A 66 2.57 -10.11 -2.61
C THR A 66 1.76 -10.88 -3.67
N LYS A 67 2.45 -11.32 -4.73
CA LYS A 67 1.97 -12.34 -5.69
C LYS A 67 2.51 -13.75 -5.39
N ASN A 68 3.26 -13.91 -4.29
CA ASN A 68 3.89 -15.15 -3.90
C ASN A 68 3.14 -15.79 -2.71
N GLN A 69 2.44 -16.90 -2.97
CA GLN A 69 1.70 -17.64 -1.94
C GLN A 69 2.59 -18.11 -0.78
N ARG A 70 3.90 -18.27 -0.99
CA ARG A 70 4.82 -18.73 0.07
C ARG A 70 4.95 -17.72 1.22
N LEU A 71 4.59 -16.45 1.00
CA LEU A 71 4.54 -15.40 2.03
C LEU A 71 3.25 -15.43 2.88
N LEU A 72 2.31 -16.35 2.60
CA LEU A 72 1.17 -16.61 3.46
C LEU A 72 1.61 -17.45 4.67
N LYS A 73 1.93 -16.79 5.77
CA LYS A 73 2.36 -17.42 7.02
C LYS A 73 1.48 -17.00 8.19
N LYS A 74 1.27 -17.91 9.14
CA LYS A 74 0.52 -17.61 10.38
C LYS A 74 1.25 -16.51 11.15
N GLY A 75 0.50 -15.57 11.71
CA GLY A 75 1.03 -14.47 12.51
C GLY A 75 1.52 -13.26 11.73
N VAL A 76 1.48 -13.30 10.38
CA VAL A 76 1.85 -12.16 9.52
C VAL A 76 0.64 -11.77 8.67
N CYS A 77 0.26 -10.49 8.71
CA CYS A 77 -0.82 -9.96 7.88
C CYS A 77 -0.33 -9.83 6.44
N THR A 78 -0.99 -10.54 5.51
CA THR A 78 -0.59 -10.59 4.10
C THR A 78 -1.80 -10.44 3.18
N ILE A 79 -1.75 -9.49 2.25
CA ILE A 79 -2.65 -9.41 1.10
C ILE A 79 -1.98 -10.08 -0.10
N TYR A 80 -2.55 -11.22 -0.49
CA TYR A 80 -2.12 -12.00 -1.64
C TYR A 80 -3.15 -11.94 -2.77
N ALA A 81 -2.68 -11.71 -4.00
CA ALA A 81 -3.41 -12.05 -5.22
C ALA A 81 -2.42 -12.35 -6.36
N THR A 82 -2.86 -13.03 -7.41
CA THR A 82 -2.01 -13.37 -8.55
C THR A 82 -1.70 -12.19 -9.47
N THR A 83 -2.46 -11.10 -9.37
CA THR A 83 -2.32 -9.90 -10.20
C THR A 83 -2.23 -8.63 -9.36
N THR A 84 -1.55 -7.61 -9.89
CA THR A 84 -1.47 -6.28 -9.26
C THR A 84 -2.86 -5.70 -9.02
N HIS A 85 -3.74 -5.77 -10.03
CA HIS A 85 -5.13 -5.30 -9.92
C HIS A 85 -5.89 -6.02 -8.81
N GLY A 86 -5.73 -7.35 -8.70
CA GLY A 86 -6.34 -8.14 -7.63
C GLY A 86 -5.83 -7.77 -6.24
N ILE A 87 -4.54 -7.44 -6.10
CA ILE A 87 -3.98 -6.93 -4.83
C ILE A 87 -4.61 -5.58 -4.49
N MET A 88 -4.61 -4.63 -5.43
CA MET A 88 -5.18 -3.29 -5.21
C MET A 88 -6.66 -3.36 -4.80
N LYS A 89 -7.46 -4.18 -5.49
CA LYS A 89 -8.86 -4.39 -5.15
C LYS A 89 -9.03 -4.92 -3.73
N LYS A 90 -8.28 -5.98 -3.37
CA LYS A 90 -8.33 -6.54 -2.01
C LYS A 90 -7.96 -5.52 -0.94
N ILE A 91 -6.95 -4.68 -1.18
CA ILE A 91 -6.56 -3.60 -0.26
C ILE A 91 -7.73 -2.63 -0.07
N VAL A 92 -8.32 -2.14 -1.16
CA VAL A 92 -9.46 -1.20 -1.13
C VAL A 92 -10.65 -1.80 -0.38
N ASP A 93 -11.02 -3.04 -0.71
CA ASP A 93 -12.15 -3.75 -0.09
C ASP A 93 -11.90 -3.99 1.41
N THR A 94 -10.69 -4.38 1.79
CA THR A 94 -10.34 -4.73 3.19
C THR A 94 -10.22 -3.51 4.08
N PHE A 95 -9.62 -2.42 3.59
CA PHE A 95 -9.24 -1.26 4.41
C PHE A 95 -10.05 0.00 4.13
N GLY A 96 -10.95 -0.03 3.15
CA GLY A 96 -11.75 1.14 2.77
C GLY A 96 -10.90 2.31 2.26
N ILE A 97 -9.79 2.00 1.57
CA ILE A 97 -8.88 3.03 1.06
C ILE A 97 -9.56 3.83 -0.05
N ALA A 98 -9.57 5.16 0.09
CA ALA A 98 -10.04 6.06 -0.95
C ALA A 98 -9.11 5.96 -2.17
N THR A 99 -9.69 5.87 -3.37
CA THR A 99 -8.93 5.73 -4.62
C THR A 99 -8.66 7.08 -5.30
N ASP A 100 -9.11 8.18 -4.71
CA ASP A 100 -8.86 9.54 -5.19
C ASP A 100 -7.40 9.95 -4.97
N ILE A 101 -6.67 10.15 -6.07
CA ILE A 101 -5.28 10.61 -6.02
C ILE A 101 -5.26 12.12 -5.79
N VAL A 102 -4.88 12.49 -4.57
CA VAL A 102 -4.63 13.87 -4.17
C VAL A 102 -3.11 14.08 -4.08
N VAL A 103 -2.52 14.77 -5.07
CA VAL A 103 -1.05 14.94 -5.19
C VAL A 103 -0.43 15.51 -3.91
N SER A 104 -1.11 16.47 -3.25
CA SER A 104 -0.65 17.05 -1.99
C SER A 104 -0.58 16.07 -0.82
N LYS A 105 -1.37 14.99 -0.85
CA LYS A 105 -1.38 13.91 0.15
C LYS A 105 -0.54 12.69 -0.26
N SER A 106 0.05 12.70 -1.46
CA SER A 106 0.84 11.57 -1.97
C SER A 106 2.21 11.47 -1.30
N ARG A 107 2.75 10.25 -1.27
CA ARG A 107 4.15 9.96 -0.92
C ARG A 107 4.98 9.83 -2.19
N CYS A 108 6.30 9.99 -2.08
CA CYS A 108 7.19 9.81 -3.20
C CYS A 108 7.04 8.39 -3.78
N SER A 109 6.63 8.31 -5.05
CA SER A 109 6.45 7.06 -5.78
C SER A 109 7.73 6.20 -5.88
N ILE A 110 8.90 6.82 -5.74
CA ILE A 110 10.22 6.16 -5.83
C ILE A 110 10.65 5.60 -4.47
N CYS A 111 10.74 6.45 -3.44
CA CYS A 111 11.36 6.10 -2.16
C CYS A 111 10.41 6.08 -0.97
N ASN A 112 9.10 6.27 -1.16
CA ASN A 112 8.10 6.37 -0.08
C ASN A 112 8.27 7.60 0.84
N GLY A 113 9.21 8.52 0.54
CA GLY A 113 9.46 9.72 1.34
C GLY A 113 8.32 10.74 1.27
N GLU A 114 8.24 11.58 2.30
CA GLU A 114 7.30 12.70 2.34
C GLU A 114 7.65 13.77 1.29
N GLN A 115 6.63 14.53 0.91
CA GLN A 115 6.77 15.60 -0.06
C GLN A 115 6.52 16.96 0.62
N ARG A 116 7.35 17.94 0.29
CA ARG A 116 7.14 19.35 0.66
C ARG A 116 6.56 20.12 -0.51
N ASP A 117 5.77 21.14 -0.19
CA ASP A 117 5.28 22.08 -1.20
C ASP A 117 6.42 22.97 -1.65
N MET A 118 6.46 23.27 -2.95
CA MET A 118 7.42 24.20 -3.53
C MET A 118 6.78 25.54 -3.82
N ASP A 119 5.61 25.55 -4.46
CA ASP A 119 4.98 26.75 -5.01
C ASP A 119 3.45 26.62 -5.17
N GLY A 120 2.82 25.66 -4.49
CA GLY A 120 1.38 25.37 -4.61
C GLY A 120 1.01 24.49 -5.80
N THR A 121 1.88 24.34 -6.80
CA THR A 121 1.64 23.50 -7.99
C THR A 121 2.56 22.28 -8.06
N ARG A 122 3.77 22.42 -7.50
CA ARG A 122 4.83 21.41 -7.52
C ARG A 122 5.16 20.96 -6.11
N ARG A 123 5.46 19.67 -6.01
CA ARG A 123 5.83 18.99 -4.76
C ARG A 123 7.19 18.34 -4.94
N GLN A 124 8.04 18.39 -3.93
CA GLN A 124 9.37 17.76 -3.97
C GLN A 124 9.53 16.75 -2.83
N CYS A 125 10.02 15.56 -3.13
CA CYS A 125 10.38 14.60 -2.10
C CYS A 125 11.56 15.12 -1.26
N ILE A 126 11.44 15.06 0.07
CA ILE A 126 12.50 15.49 0.99
C ILE A 126 13.68 14.52 1.07
N LEU A 127 13.52 13.28 0.61
CA LEU A 127 14.57 12.25 0.67
C LEU A 127 15.37 12.13 -0.63
N CYS A 128 14.68 12.01 -1.77
CA CYS A 128 15.35 11.78 -3.06
C CYS A 128 15.29 12.99 -4.02
N GLY A 129 14.63 14.08 -3.63
CA GLY A 129 14.55 15.30 -4.45
C GLY A 129 13.63 15.23 -5.66
N LYS A 130 12.94 14.10 -5.92
CA LYS A 130 12.02 13.95 -7.05
C LYS A 130 10.89 14.99 -6.99
N ILE A 131 10.63 15.64 -8.12
CA ILE A 131 9.57 16.65 -8.29
C ILE A 131 8.32 16.02 -8.92
N TYR A 132 7.16 16.40 -8.40
CA TYR A 132 5.81 15.97 -8.81
C TYR A 132 4.94 17.20 -9.09
N TRP A 133 4.06 17.10 -10.08
CA TRP A 133 3.06 18.12 -10.41
C TRP A 133 1.82 17.44 -10.98
N ASP A 134 0.67 18.12 -10.94
CA ASP A 134 -0.56 17.59 -11.55
C ASP A 134 -0.46 17.73 -13.08
N GLY A 135 -0.53 16.61 -13.77
CA GLY A 135 -0.30 16.52 -15.21
C GLY A 135 -0.87 15.22 -15.78
N THR A 136 -0.68 14.99 -17.07
CA THR A 136 -1.32 13.87 -17.80
C THR A 136 -1.06 12.49 -17.17
N HIS A 137 0.11 12.27 -16.59
CA HIS A 137 0.43 11.03 -15.88
C HIS A 137 -0.48 10.81 -14.66
N ILE A 138 -0.81 11.86 -13.89
CA ILE A 138 -1.70 11.75 -12.73
C ILE A 138 -3.13 11.44 -13.19
N GLU A 139 -3.60 12.05 -14.29
CA GLU A 139 -4.94 11.79 -14.81
C GLU A 139 -5.11 10.33 -15.25
N HIS A 140 -4.13 9.77 -15.97
CA HIS A 140 -4.12 8.36 -16.31
C HIS A 140 -4.15 7.47 -15.05
N MET A 141 -3.38 7.81 -14.02
CA MET A 141 -3.38 7.07 -12.76
C MET A 141 -4.71 7.17 -12.00
N ARG A 142 -5.38 8.32 -12.03
CA ARG A 142 -6.75 8.48 -11.48
C ARG A 142 -7.73 7.55 -12.19
N GLN A 143 -7.62 7.42 -13.52
CA GLN A 143 -8.48 6.52 -14.27
C GLN A 143 -8.23 5.04 -13.92
N ILE A 144 -6.97 4.64 -13.74
CA ILE A 144 -6.63 3.29 -13.26
C ILE A 144 -7.20 3.08 -11.85
N ALA A 145 -7.07 4.06 -10.96
CA ALA A 145 -7.50 3.94 -9.57
C ALA A 145 -9.01 3.69 -9.42
N LYS A 146 -9.82 4.25 -10.32
CA LYS A 146 -11.27 3.95 -10.39
C LYS A 146 -11.58 2.48 -10.63
N THR A 147 -10.68 1.74 -11.30
CA THR A 147 -10.90 0.30 -11.59
C THR A 147 -10.69 -0.61 -10.39
N TRP A 148 -10.06 -0.12 -9.31
CA TRP A 148 -9.85 -0.89 -8.09
C TRP A 148 -11.07 -0.87 -7.19
N TRP A 149 -11.91 0.17 -7.33
CA TRP A 149 -13.19 0.27 -6.65
C TRP A 149 -14.25 -0.56 -7.38
N GLN A 150 -15.01 -1.35 -6.64
CA GLN A 150 -16.27 -1.91 -7.13
C GLN A 150 -17.42 -1.36 -6.29
N SER A 151 -18.46 -0.88 -6.97
CA SER A 151 -19.74 -0.52 -6.37
C SER A 151 -20.41 -1.78 -5.80
N SER A 152 -19.98 -2.24 -4.63
CA SER A 152 -20.57 -3.42 -3.99
C SER A 152 -20.51 -3.26 -2.47
N ARG A 153 -21.27 -2.28 -1.98
CA ARG A 153 -22.01 -2.39 -0.73
C ARG A 153 -23.46 -2.01 -1.02
N VAL A 154 -24.23 -3.01 -1.44
CA VAL A 154 -25.65 -3.11 -1.11
C VAL A 154 -25.72 -4.17 -0.02
#